data_AF-A0A098CIW6-F1
#
_entry.id   AF-A0A098CIW6-F1
#
_cell.length_a   1.000
_cell.length_b   1.000
_cell.length_c   1.000
_cell.angle_alpha   90.00
_cell.angle_beta   90.00
_cell.angle_gamma   90.00
#
_symmetry.space_group_name_H-M   'P 1'
#
loop_
_entity.id
_entity.type
_entity.pdbx_description
1 polymer ?
#
loop_
_entity_poly.entity_id
_entity_poly.type
_entity_poly.pdbx_seq_one_letter_code
_entity_poly.pdbx_strand_id
1 'polypeptide(L)'
;VNLVEKRYPEIIPHLSSCKSPQMMMGATVKNHYTKLSGIDKNELYVVSIVPCIAKKYEAARPEFSSEEIRDVDAVLTSSEMLQMAKLKRIETTEIQPREFDDPYKQVSGAGILFGASGGVAEAALRMAVEKLTGEVLTEHLDFEEIRGFEGVKEATIKANDTKVRVAVISGLHNAEPIIEKIIQGVDVGYDLIEV
;
A
#
# COMPACT_ATOMS: atom_id res chain seq x y z
N VAL A 1 -4.92 4.65 -9.22
CA VAL A 1 -5.90 5.72 -8.87
C VAL A 1 -5.98 6.82 -9.93
N ASN A 2 -4.99 7.72 -10.07
CA ASN A 2 -5.07 8.83 -11.04
C ASN A 2 -5.37 8.41 -12.50
N LEU A 3 -4.83 7.27 -12.96
CA LEU A 3 -5.13 6.72 -14.28
C LEU A 3 -6.64 6.47 -14.44
N VAL A 4 -7.23 5.78 -13.47
CA VAL A 4 -8.64 5.41 -13.44
C VAL A 4 -9.54 6.65 -13.34
N GLU A 5 -9.25 7.56 -12.43
CA GLU A 5 -10.05 8.78 -12.25
C GLU A 5 -10.09 9.69 -13.48
N LYS A 6 -9.02 9.68 -14.30
CA LYS A 6 -8.90 10.59 -15.45
C LYS A 6 -9.25 9.94 -16.79
N ARG A 7 -8.97 8.65 -16.97
CA ARG A 7 -9.09 7.96 -18.27
C ARG A 7 -10.12 6.84 -18.28
N TYR A 8 -10.37 6.21 -17.14
CA TYR A 8 -11.22 5.01 -17.05
C TYR A 8 -12.16 5.06 -15.84
N PRO A 9 -12.95 6.14 -15.64
CA PRO A 9 -13.78 6.31 -14.45
C PRO A 9 -14.80 5.18 -14.26
N GLU A 10 -15.15 4.45 -15.32
CA GLU A 10 -16.06 3.31 -15.34
C GLU A 10 -15.59 2.17 -14.44
N ILE A 11 -14.28 2.04 -14.21
CA ILE A 11 -13.72 0.98 -13.35
C ILE A 11 -13.49 1.42 -11.90
N ILE A 12 -13.83 2.67 -11.53
CA ILE A 12 -13.76 3.13 -10.13
C ILE A 12 -14.48 2.19 -9.16
N PRO A 13 -15.68 1.64 -9.47
CA PRO A 13 -16.36 0.71 -8.57
C PRO A 13 -15.58 -0.59 -8.27
N HIS A 14 -14.59 -0.94 -9.09
CA HIS A 14 -13.73 -2.09 -8.87
C HIS A 14 -12.49 -1.77 -8.02
N LEU A 15 -12.17 -0.50 -7.79
CA LEU A 15 -11.07 -0.13 -6.91
C LEU A 15 -11.40 -0.48 -5.46
N SER A 16 -10.42 -1.01 -4.75
CA SER A 16 -10.53 -1.21 -3.31
C SER A 16 -10.87 0.12 -2.61
N SER A 17 -11.85 0.09 -1.72
CA SER A 17 -12.23 1.24 -0.89
C SER A 17 -11.21 1.56 0.21
N CYS A 18 -10.19 0.70 0.38
CA CYS A 18 -9.13 0.91 1.34
C CYS A 18 -8.30 2.16 1.01
N LYS A 19 -8.05 2.98 2.03
CA LYS A 19 -6.98 3.99 1.99
C LYS A 19 -5.63 3.31 1.76
N SER A 20 -4.66 4.01 1.19
CA SER A 20 -3.28 3.47 1.10
C SER A 20 -2.61 3.43 2.48
N PRO A 21 -1.54 2.62 2.68
CA PRO A 21 -0.87 2.52 3.99
C PRO A 21 -0.43 3.86 4.57
N GLN A 22 0.05 4.79 3.73
CA GLN A 22 0.39 6.16 4.14
C GLN A 22 -0.82 6.86 4.76
N MET A 23 -1.96 6.83 4.08
CA MET A 23 -3.15 7.54 4.51
C MET A 23 -3.84 6.85 5.69
N MET A 24 -3.80 5.51 5.74
CA MET A 24 -4.24 4.74 6.90
C MET A 24 -3.42 5.08 8.15
N MET A 25 -2.09 5.12 8.04
CA MET A 25 -1.22 5.47 9.16
C MET A 25 -1.43 6.91 9.60
N GLY A 26 -1.50 7.86 8.67
CA GLY A 26 -1.77 9.27 8.99
C GLY A 26 -3.08 9.46 9.76
N ALA A 27 -4.17 8.88 9.26
CA ALA A 27 -5.46 8.89 9.95
C ALA A 27 -5.39 8.20 11.32
N THR A 28 -4.67 7.08 11.43
CA THR A 28 -4.51 6.35 12.70
C THR A 28 -3.77 7.20 13.72
N VAL A 29 -2.63 7.78 13.35
CA VAL A 29 -1.83 8.63 14.23
C VAL A 29 -2.64 9.86 14.68
N LYS A 30 -3.30 10.58 13.77
CA LYS A 30 -4.08 11.79 14.11
C LYS A 30 -5.28 11.51 15.03
N ASN A 31 -5.86 10.30 15.01
CA ASN A 31 -7.09 10.01 15.77
C ASN A 31 -6.87 9.08 16.97
N HIS A 32 -5.90 8.18 16.92
CA HIS A 32 -5.60 7.23 18.00
C HIS A 32 -4.43 7.72 18.86
N TYR A 33 -3.32 8.16 18.26
CA TYR A 33 -2.14 8.58 19.02
C TYR A 33 -2.37 9.86 19.83
N THR A 34 -3.12 10.81 19.27
CA THR A 34 -3.49 12.06 19.95
C THR A 34 -4.28 11.79 21.23
N LYS A 35 -5.24 10.86 21.18
CA LYS A 35 -6.00 10.40 22.35
C LYS A 35 -5.13 9.69 23.38
N LEU A 36 -4.17 8.87 22.93
CA LEU A 36 -3.27 8.12 23.80
C LEU A 36 -2.25 9.03 24.51
N SER A 37 -1.69 10.00 23.78
CA SER A 37 -0.62 10.88 24.27
C SER A 37 -1.13 12.16 24.95
N GLY A 38 -2.40 12.51 24.76
CA GLY A 38 -2.98 13.77 25.23
C GLY A 38 -2.56 15.00 24.42
N ILE A 39 -1.86 14.81 23.29
CA ILE A 39 -1.46 15.88 22.39
C ILE A 39 -2.65 16.31 21.54
N ASP A 40 -2.86 17.63 21.39
CA ASP A 40 -3.89 18.16 20.51
C ASP A 40 -3.62 17.76 19.04
N LYS A 41 -4.68 17.40 18.32
CA LYS A 41 -4.57 16.97 16.92
C LYS A 41 -3.97 18.04 16.00
N ASN A 42 -4.14 19.32 16.33
CA ASN A 42 -3.54 20.46 15.61
C ASN A 42 -2.06 20.66 15.91
N GLU A 43 -1.56 20.16 17.04
CA GLU A 43 -0.15 20.27 17.42
C GLU A 43 0.70 19.13 16.86
N LEU A 44 0.06 18.02 16.48
CA LEU A 44 0.74 16.86 15.90
C LEU A 44 1.03 17.07 14.41
N TYR A 45 2.30 17.04 14.01
CA TYR A 45 2.72 17.13 12.61
C TYR A 45 3.22 15.78 12.09
N VAL A 46 2.52 15.18 11.13
CA VAL A 46 2.79 13.86 10.56
C VAL A 46 3.56 13.99 9.26
N VAL A 47 4.77 13.43 9.23
CA VAL A 47 5.63 13.37 8.04
C VAL A 47 5.73 11.93 7.55
N SER A 48 5.31 11.70 6.30
CA SER A 48 5.49 10.42 5.62
C SER A 48 6.78 10.42 4.80
N ILE A 49 7.58 9.35 4.89
CA ILE A 49 8.80 9.18 4.09
C ILE A 49 8.59 7.99 3.14
N VAL A 50 8.61 8.25 1.83
CA VAL A 50 8.18 7.27 0.82
C VAL A 50 9.04 7.38 -0.45
N PRO A 51 9.22 6.30 -1.23
CA PRO A 51 10.03 6.34 -2.45
C PRO A 51 9.32 6.95 -3.67
N CYS A 52 8.11 7.51 -3.52
CA CYS A 52 7.25 7.92 -4.64
C CYS A 52 6.76 9.36 -4.51
N ILE A 53 6.89 10.15 -5.59
CA ILE A 53 6.40 11.54 -5.64
C ILE A 53 4.87 11.60 -5.65
N ALA A 54 4.19 10.60 -6.23
CA ALA A 54 2.72 10.57 -6.30
C ALA A 54 2.06 10.63 -4.92
N LYS A 55 2.75 10.17 -3.88
CA LYS A 55 2.29 10.25 -2.49
C LYS A 55 2.17 11.67 -1.95
N LYS A 56 2.93 12.64 -2.49
CA LYS A 56 2.76 14.07 -2.18
C LYS A 56 1.41 14.57 -2.65
N TYR A 57 1.03 14.20 -3.88
CA TYR A 57 -0.28 14.53 -4.43
C TYR A 57 -1.39 13.84 -3.64
N GLU A 58 -1.22 12.55 -3.31
CA GLU A 58 -2.19 11.81 -2.50
C GLU A 58 -2.46 12.51 -1.16
N ALA A 59 -1.44 12.84 -0.38
CA ALA A 59 -1.61 13.51 0.92
C ALA A 59 -2.26 14.89 0.83
N ALA A 60 -2.20 15.55 -0.33
CA ALA A 60 -2.80 16.86 -0.55
C ALA A 60 -4.28 16.80 -0.99
N ARG A 61 -4.84 15.60 -1.20
CA ARG A 61 -6.24 15.45 -1.64
C ARG A 61 -7.22 15.87 -0.51
N PRO A 62 -8.27 16.67 -0.80
CA PRO A 62 -9.18 17.21 0.21
C PRO A 62 -9.88 16.16 1.09
N GLU A 63 -10.21 14.99 0.54
CA GLU A 63 -10.84 13.88 1.23
C GLU A 63 -9.96 13.21 2.30
N PHE A 64 -8.67 13.50 2.31
CA PHE A 64 -7.75 13.07 3.37
C PHE A 64 -7.52 14.16 4.42
N SER A 65 -8.58 14.90 4.70
CA SER A 65 -8.66 15.83 5.81
C SER A 65 -9.98 15.62 6.55
N SER A 66 -9.92 15.80 7.87
CA SER A 66 -11.07 15.74 8.76
C SER A 66 -10.98 16.91 9.73
N GLU A 67 -12.05 17.70 9.83
CA GLU A 67 -12.08 18.92 10.65
C GLU A 67 -10.99 19.92 10.22
N GLU A 68 -10.75 20.03 8.91
CA GLU A 68 -9.68 20.85 8.30
C GLU A 68 -8.25 20.42 8.66
N ILE A 69 -8.08 19.32 9.39
CA ILE A 69 -6.79 18.75 9.73
C ILE A 69 -6.46 17.62 8.76
N ARG A 70 -5.29 17.70 8.12
CA ARG A 70 -4.81 16.66 7.20
C ARG A 70 -4.43 15.38 7.96
N ASP A 71 -4.69 14.24 7.34
CA ASP A 71 -4.21 12.94 7.84
C ASP A 71 -2.67 12.87 7.80
N VAL A 72 -2.05 13.47 6.77
CA VAL A 72 -0.59 13.55 6.58
C VAL A 72 -0.22 14.99 6.20
N ASP A 73 0.62 15.64 7.00
CA ASP A 73 0.93 17.06 6.85
C ASP A 73 2.03 17.31 5.80
N ALA A 74 3.03 16.43 5.75
CA ALA A 74 4.08 16.46 4.74
C ALA A 74 4.48 15.07 4.27
N VAL A 75 5.00 15.03 3.04
CA VAL A 75 5.55 13.83 2.43
C VAL A 75 6.94 14.15 1.90
N LEU A 76 7.94 13.42 2.38
CA LEU A 76 9.31 13.46 1.92
C LEU A 76 9.60 12.23 1.07
N THR A 77 10.32 12.44 -0.02
CA THR A 77 10.94 11.33 -0.74
C THR A 77 12.15 10.81 0.02
N SER A 78 12.52 9.55 -0.20
CA SER A 78 13.77 8.99 0.34
C SER A 78 14.99 9.86 -0.02
N SER A 79 15.02 10.42 -1.24
CA SER A 79 16.08 11.33 -1.69
C SER A 79 16.12 12.65 -0.89
N GLU A 80 14.97 13.24 -0.59
CA GLU A 80 14.87 14.46 0.23
C GLU A 80 15.32 14.20 1.68
N MET A 81 14.94 13.05 2.25
CA MET A 81 15.39 12.63 3.57
C MET A 81 16.92 12.48 3.62
N LEU A 82 17.51 11.80 2.62
CA LEU A 82 18.96 11.65 2.52
C LEU A 82 19.67 13.00 2.31
N GLN A 83 19.07 13.94 1.59
CA GLN A 83 19.60 15.29 1.43
C GLN A 83 19.58 16.05 2.76
N MET A 84 18.51 15.95 3.55
CA MET A 84 18.43 16.54 4.88
C MET A 84 19.50 15.96 5.82
N ALA A 85 19.72 14.64 5.80
CA ALA A 85 20.77 14.00 6.58
C ALA A 85 22.17 14.55 6.22
N LYS A 86 22.47 14.70 4.92
CA LYS A 86 23.73 15.32 4.44
C LYS A 86 23.88 16.77 4.90
N LEU A 87 22.82 17.58 4.81
CA LEU A 87 22.84 18.98 5.27
C LEU A 87 23.09 19.09 6.78
N LYS A 88 22.65 18.09 7.55
CA LYS A 88 22.89 17.98 8.99
C LYS A 88 24.23 17.33 9.34
N ARG A 89 25.04 16.95 8.33
CA ARG A 89 26.32 16.24 8.50
C ARG A 89 26.17 14.96 9.33
N ILE A 90 25.08 14.23 9.10
CA ILE A 90 24.85 12.91 9.69
C ILE A 90 25.60 11.88 8.85
N GLU A 91 26.60 11.26 9.45
CA GLU A 91 27.35 10.16 8.81
C GLU A 91 26.57 8.86 8.95
N THR A 92 26.13 8.29 7.83
CA THR A 92 25.27 7.10 7.84
C THR A 92 25.97 5.87 8.43
N THR A 93 27.30 5.84 8.41
CA THR A 93 28.13 4.79 9.01
C THR A 93 28.15 4.82 10.54
N GLU A 94 27.78 5.95 11.15
CA GLU A 94 27.76 6.13 12.61
C GLU A 94 26.36 5.90 13.21
N ILE A 95 25.35 5.68 12.35
CA ILE A 95 23.98 5.44 12.79
C ILE A 95 23.89 4.06 13.44
N GLN A 96 23.52 4.05 14.72
CA GLN A 96 23.17 2.83 15.43
C GLN A 96 21.69 2.50 15.22
N PRO A 97 21.34 1.28 14.81
CA PRO A 97 19.94 0.84 14.73
C PRO A 97 19.24 1.03 16.07
N ARG A 98 17.98 1.47 16.01
CA ARG A 98 17.09 1.60 17.16
C ARG A 98 15.74 0.99 16.81
N GLU A 99 15.04 0.56 17.86
CA GLU A 99 13.66 0.12 17.75
C GLU A 99 12.74 1.29 17.39
N PHE A 100 11.67 0.98 16.65
CA PHE A 100 10.58 1.91 16.42
C PHE A 100 9.75 2.12 17.69
N ASP A 101 9.04 3.24 17.75
CA ASP A 101 8.25 3.64 18.91
C ASP A 101 6.91 2.88 19.02
N ASP A 102 6.50 2.60 20.26
CA ASP A 102 5.14 2.14 20.57
C ASP A 102 4.10 3.26 20.32
N PRO A 103 2.85 2.92 19.93
CA PRO A 103 2.32 1.57 19.75
C PRO A 103 2.47 0.99 18.34
N TYR A 104 3.13 1.71 17.42
CA TYR A 104 3.11 1.39 15.98
C TYR A 104 4.35 0.65 15.46
N LYS A 105 5.25 0.22 16.34
CA LYS A 105 6.48 -0.51 15.97
C LYS A 105 6.26 -1.89 15.36
N GLN A 106 5.12 -2.53 15.66
CA GLN A 106 4.85 -3.89 15.21
C GLN A 106 4.48 -3.92 13.73
N VAL A 107 5.28 -4.62 12.93
CA VAL A 107 5.03 -4.87 11.51
C VAL A 107 5.03 -6.38 11.25
N SER A 108 4.12 -6.85 10.40
CA SER A 108 4.11 -8.24 9.96
C SER A 108 5.01 -8.43 8.73
N GLY A 109 5.44 -9.67 8.47
CA GLY A 109 6.17 -10.00 7.24
C GLY A 109 5.40 -9.63 5.96
N ALA A 110 4.07 -9.75 5.99
CA ALA A 110 3.21 -9.33 4.88
C ALA A 110 3.26 -7.81 4.65
N GLY A 111 3.33 -7.00 5.72
CA GLY A 111 3.46 -5.54 5.61
C GLY A 111 4.77 -5.10 4.95
N ILE A 112 5.86 -5.85 5.18
CA ILE A 112 7.17 -5.56 4.59
C ILE A 112 7.16 -5.76 3.06
N LEU A 113 6.36 -6.69 2.55
CA LEU A 113 6.30 -7.01 1.12
C LEU A 113 5.70 -5.89 0.26
N PHE A 114 4.91 -4.96 0.82
CA PHE A 114 4.24 -3.88 0.09
C PHE A 114 5.20 -3.01 -0.76
N GLY A 115 6.50 -3.00 -0.46
CA GLY A 115 7.51 -2.26 -1.22
C GLY A 115 7.93 -2.91 -2.54
N ALA A 116 7.55 -4.18 -2.79
CA ALA A 116 7.90 -4.93 -4.00
C ALA A 116 6.66 -5.19 -4.86
N SER A 117 6.85 -5.24 -6.19
CA SER A 117 5.78 -5.62 -7.13
C SER A 117 5.28 -7.04 -6.83
N GLY A 118 3.97 -7.18 -6.61
CA GLY A 118 3.31 -8.41 -6.22
C GLY A 118 3.22 -8.61 -4.71
N GLY A 119 3.88 -7.78 -3.90
CA GLY A 119 3.86 -7.92 -2.46
C GLY A 119 2.53 -7.53 -1.81
N VAL A 120 1.75 -6.65 -2.45
CA VAL A 120 0.40 -6.27 -1.96
C VAL A 120 -0.57 -7.41 -2.20
N ALA A 121 -0.55 -7.99 -3.40
CA ALA A 121 -1.32 -9.18 -3.75
C ALA A 121 -0.92 -10.35 -2.86
N GLU A 122 0.37 -10.58 -2.64
CA GLU A 122 0.86 -11.64 -1.76
C GLU A 122 0.35 -11.49 -0.33
N ALA A 123 0.43 -10.27 0.23
CA ALA A 123 -0.09 -9.97 1.56
C ALA A 123 -1.62 -10.17 1.65
N ALA A 124 -2.37 -9.74 0.64
CA ALA A 124 -3.81 -9.92 0.57
C ALA A 124 -4.19 -11.41 0.46
N LEU A 125 -3.42 -12.18 -0.31
CA LEU A 125 -3.63 -13.61 -0.52
C LEU A 125 -3.38 -14.42 0.74
N ARG A 126 -2.32 -14.13 1.50
CA ARG A 126 -2.07 -14.76 2.81
C ARG A 126 -3.31 -14.63 3.71
N MET A 127 -3.85 -13.42 3.83
CA MET A 127 -5.05 -13.18 4.62
C MET A 127 -6.32 -13.83 4.03
N ALA A 128 -6.48 -13.80 2.70
CA ALA A 128 -7.66 -14.36 2.04
C ALA A 128 -7.71 -15.88 2.18
N VAL A 129 -6.58 -16.57 2.02
CA VAL A 129 -6.51 -18.03 2.18
C VAL A 129 -6.85 -18.40 3.62
N GLU A 130 -6.22 -17.80 4.63
CA GLU A 130 -6.54 -18.09 6.04
C GLU A 130 -8.02 -17.88 6.36
N LYS A 131 -8.64 -16.84 5.79
CA LYS A 131 -10.06 -16.56 6.00
C LYS A 131 -10.98 -17.57 5.30
N LEU A 132 -10.61 -18.03 4.11
CA LEU A 132 -11.38 -19.00 3.33
C LEU A 132 -11.21 -20.43 3.86
N THR A 133 -10.03 -20.77 4.38
CA THR A 133 -9.74 -22.10 4.93
C THR A 133 -10.15 -22.23 6.40
N GLY A 134 -10.11 -21.13 7.16
CA GLY A 134 -10.25 -21.14 8.62
C GLY A 134 -8.99 -21.61 9.35
N GLU A 135 -7.90 -21.85 8.62
CA GLU A 135 -6.62 -22.33 9.15
C GLU A 135 -5.56 -21.26 8.97
N VAL A 136 -4.75 -21.04 10.01
CA VAL A 136 -3.60 -20.15 9.93
C VAL A 136 -2.56 -20.78 9.02
N LEU A 137 -2.09 -20.03 8.02
CA LEU A 137 -1.08 -20.51 7.08
C LEU A 137 0.28 -20.52 7.78
N THR A 138 0.65 -21.68 8.33
CA THR A 138 1.97 -21.88 8.96
C THR A 138 3.03 -22.36 7.98
N GLU A 139 2.61 -22.93 6.85
CA GLU A 139 3.48 -23.50 5.82
C GLU A 139 3.14 -22.89 4.45
N HIS A 140 4.15 -22.64 3.61
CA HIS A 140 4.01 -22.04 2.27
C HIS A 140 3.35 -20.65 2.21
N LEU A 141 4.04 -19.66 2.77
CA LEU A 141 3.66 -18.24 2.71
C LEU A 141 4.16 -17.53 1.44
N ASP A 142 5.04 -18.16 0.68
CA ASP A 142 5.66 -17.57 -0.51
C ASP A 142 4.88 -17.96 -1.78
N PHE A 143 4.27 -16.94 -2.41
CA PHE A 143 3.60 -17.08 -3.70
C PHE A 143 4.58 -16.64 -4.80
N GLU A 144 5.48 -17.56 -5.19
CA GLU A 144 6.56 -17.24 -6.12
C GLU A 144 6.05 -16.86 -7.52
N GLU A 145 4.88 -17.36 -7.92
CA GLU A 145 4.28 -17.13 -9.24
C GLU A 145 3.92 -15.66 -9.50
N ILE A 146 3.74 -14.86 -8.45
CA ILE A 146 3.44 -13.42 -8.56
C ILE A 146 4.66 -12.51 -8.29
N ARG A 147 5.83 -13.12 -8.04
CA ARG A 147 7.11 -12.41 -7.87
C ARG A 147 7.83 -12.25 -9.22
N GLY A 148 8.82 -11.36 -9.26
CA GLY A 148 9.63 -11.12 -10.45
C GLY A 148 9.23 -9.89 -11.27
N PHE A 149 9.91 -9.72 -12.41
CA PHE A 149 9.93 -8.48 -13.21
C PHE A 149 9.05 -8.53 -14.47
N GLU A 150 8.29 -9.61 -14.68
CA GLU A 150 7.37 -9.69 -15.80
C GLU A 150 6.27 -8.62 -15.70
N GLY A 151 5.84 -8.11 -16.86
CA GLY A 151 4.89 -7.00 -16.94
C GLY A 151 3.48 -7.36 -16.44
N VAL A 152 3.06 -8.61 -16.65
CA VAL A 152 1.84 -9.19 -16.12
C VAL A 152 2.20 -10.56 -15.56
N LYS A 153 1.87 -10.80 -14.29
CA LYS A 153 2.07 -12.08 -13.60
C LYS A 153 0.72 -12.58 -13.13
N GLU A 154 0.47 -13.87 -13.29
CA GLU A 154 -0.82 -14.48 -12.96
C GLU A 154 -0.61 -15.67 -12.04
N ALA A 155 -1.51 -15.83 -11.07
CA ALA A 155 -1.53 -17.01 -10.22
C ALA A 155 -2.96 -17.44 -9.91
N THR A 156 -3.14 -18.74 -9.69
CA THR A 156 -4.39 -19.30 -9.18
C THR A 156 -4.09 -20.08 -7.91
N ILE A 157 -4.67 -19.63 -6.81
CA ILE A 157 -4.44 -20.18 -5.49
C ILE A 157 -5.67 -20.94 -5.05
N LYS A 158 -5.47 -22.18 -4.58
CA LYS A 158 -6.55 -23.01 -4.08
C LYS A 158 -6.69 -22.81 -2.57
N ALA A 159 -7.87 -22.36 -2.14
CA ALA A 159 -8.26 -22.26 -0.74
C ALA A 159 -9.49 -23.17 -0.51
N ASN A 160 -9.26 -24.38 -0.02
CA ASN A 160 -10.25 -25.46 0.01
C ASN A 160 -10.86 -25.72 -1.38
N ASP A 161 -12.17 -25.59 -1.51
CA ASP A 161 -12.90 -25.76 -2.79
C ASP A 161 -12.95 -24.47 -3.62
N THR A 162 -12.44 -23.35 -3.08
CA THR A 162 -12.41 -22.06 -3.76
C THR A 162 -11.09 -21.88 -4.50
N LYS A 163 -11.14 -21.33 -5.72
CA LYS A 163 -9.96 -20.88 -6.46
C LYS A 163 -9.95 -19.37 -6.47
N VAL A 164 -8.85 -18.76 -6.05
CA VAL A 164 -8.61 -17.32 -6.08
C VAL A 164 -7.60 -17.03 -7.18
N ARG A 165 -8.03 -16.29 -8.20
CA ARG A 165 -7.24 -15.94 -9.38
C ARG A 165 -6.76 -14.51 -9.25
N VAL A 166 -5.45 -14.30 -9.39
CA VAL A 166 -4.82 -13.00 -9.16
C VAL A 166 -3.94 -12.62 -10.34
N ALA A 167 -3.99 -11.34 -10.71
CA ALA A 167 -3.04 -10.72 -11.62
C ALA A 167 -2.23 -9.64 -10.89
N VAL A 168 -0.92 -9.63 -11.10
CA VAL A 168 -0.01 -8.57 -10.66
C VAL A 168 0.57 -7.90 -11.90
N ILE A 169 0.22 -6.64 -12.09
CA ILE A 169 0.55 -5.87 -13.28
C ILE A 169 1.60 -4.82 -12.91
N SER A 170 2.77 -4.91 -13.54
CA SER A 170 3.83 -3.93 -13.37
C SER A 170 3.78 -2.91 -14.51
N GLY A 171 3.41 -1.67 -14.18
CA GLY A 171 3.43 -0.55 -15.11
C GLY A 171 2.12 -0.33 -15.86
N LEU A 172 1.75 0.94 -16.02
CA LEU A 172 0.42 1.33 -16.53
C LEU A 172 0.14 0.85 -17.96
N HIS A 173 1.16 0.76 -18.82
CA HIS A 173 1.01 0.26 -20.19
C HIS A 173 0.53 -1.21 -20.26
N ASN A 174 0.85 -2.01 -19.24
CA ASN A 174 0.38 -3.39 -19.12
C ASN A 174 -1.03 -3.47 -18.52
N ALA A 175 -1.45 -2.46 -17.76
CA ALA A 175 -2.77 -2.41 -17.13
C ALA A 175 -3.87 -2.01 -18.12
N GLU A 176 -3.58 -1.07 -19.03
CA GLU A 176 -4.57 -0.52 -19.97
C GLU A 176 -5.30 -1.60 -20.80
N PRO A 177 -4.63 -2.59 -21.42
CA PRO A 177 -5.31 -3.64 -22.17
C PRO A 177 -6.28 -4.48 -21.32
N ILE A 178 -6.00 -4.67 -20.03
CA ILE A 178 -6.88 -5.41 -19.11
C ILE A 178 -8.06 -4.54 -18.70
N ILE A 179 -7.83 -3.25 -18.45
CA ILE A 179 -8.88 -2.28 -18.16
C ILE A 179 -9.87 -2.18 -19.33
N GLU A 180 -9.39 -2.10 -20.56
CA GLU A 180 -10.24 -2.04 -21.76
C GLU A 180 -11.14 -3.28 -21.90
N LYS A 181 -10.60 -4.47 -21.62
CA LYS A 181 -11.40 -5.72 -21.60
C LYS A 181 -12.51 -5.67 -20.55
N ILE A 182 -12.20 -5.22 -19.34
CA ILE A 182 -13.18 -5.07 -18.25
C ILE A 182 -14.30 -4.11 -18.66
N ILE A 183 -13.96 -2.95 -19.25
CA ILE A 183 -14.94 -1.96 -19.72
C ILE A 183 -15.83 -2.53 -20.82
N GLN A 184 -15.29 -3.37 -21.69
CA GLN A 184 -16.05 -4.06 -22.75
C GLN A 184 -16.94 -5.20 -22.22
N GLY A 185 -16.92 -5.48 -20.91
CA GLY A 185 -17.68 -6.56 -20.29
C GLY A 185 -17.07 -7.94 -20.52
N VAL A 186 -15.79 -8.01 -20.91
CA VAL A 186 -15.07 -9.28 -21.05
C VAL A 186 -14.67 -9.77 -19.65
N ASP A 187 -15.07 -11.00 -19.32
CA ASP A 187 -14.60 -11.67 -18.11
C ASP A 187 -13.10 -11.95 -18.23
N VAL A 188 -12.29 -11.20 -17.49
CA VAL A 188 -10.83 -11.37 -17.42
C VAL A 188 -10.41 -12.48 -16.47
N GLY A 189 -11.34 -13.04 -15.70
CA GLY A 189 -11.09 -14.20 -14.85
C GLY A 189 -10.26 -13.95 -13.60
N TYR A 190 -10.08 -12.70 -13.16
CA TYR A 190 -9.35 -12.39 -11.93
C TYR A 190 -10.29 -11.94 -10.82
N ASP A 191 -10.01 -12.43 -9.61
CA ASP A 191 -10.71 -12.04 -8.38
C ASP A 191 -9.97 -10.87 -7.67
N LEU A 192 -8.66 -10.72 -7.93
CA LEU A 192 -7.83 -9.60 -7.46
C LEU A 192 -6.84 -9.17 -8.55
N ILE A 193 -6.69 -7.86 -8.76
CA ILE A 193 -5.68 -7.28 -9.65
C ILE A 193 -4.87 -6.23 -8.88
N GLU A 194 -3.55 -6.43 -8.79
CA GLU A 194 -2.59 -5.43 -8.32
C GLU A 194 -2.04 -4.64 -9.52
N VAL A 195 -1.98 -3.32 -9.40
CA VAL A 195 -1.41 -2.39 -10.40
C VAL A 195 -0.52 -1.35 -9.72
#